data_AF-A0A8S2ZJQ9-F1
#
_entry.id   AF-A0A8S2ZJQ9-F1
#
_cell.length_a   1.000
_cell.length_b   1.000
_cell.length_c   1.000
_cell.angle_alpha   90.00
_cell.angle_beta   90.00
_cell.angle_gamma   90.00
#
_symmetry.space_group_name_H-M   'P 1'
#
loop_
_entity.id
_entity.type
_entity.pdbx_description
1 polymer ?
#
loop_
_entity_poly.entity_id
_entity_poly.type
_entity_poly.pdbx_seq_one_letter_code
_entity_poly.pdbx_strand_id
1 'polypeptide(L)'
;DLRKRVYSALGRMKKTDVVKHFQAEGMPRQTIYDIIKRYERGLPCEDKPRKGRPAKMKPKQLEKLKDNAENRVGISQRKLAKKFKVS
;
A
#
# COMPACT_ATOMS: atom_id res chain seq x y z
N ASP A 1 11.92 -4.05 11.26
CA ASP A 1 10.71 -3.21 11.11
C ASP A 1 10.54 -2.35 12.37
N LEU A 2 10.63 -1.02 12.22
CA LEU A 2 10.50 -0.07 13.32
C LEU A 2 9.16 -0.18 14.05
N ARG A 3 8.05 -0.42 13.32
CA ARG A 3 6.71 -0.49 13.91
C ARG A 3 6.60 -1.61 14.93
N LYS A 4 7.10 -2.79 14.57
CA LYS A 4 7.14 -3.95 15.46
C LYS A 4 7.95 -3.66 16.72
N ARG A 5 9.15 -3.09 16.57
CA ARG A 5 10.03 -2.73 17.70
C ARG A 5 9.35 -1.75 18.68
N VAL A 6 8.72 -0.70 18.15
CA VAL A 6 7.98 0.28 18.97
C VAL A 6 6.77 -0.34 19.65
N TYR A 7 6.01 -1.21 18.96
CA TYR A 7 4.85 -1.89 19.56
C TYR A 7 5.25 -2.81 20.71
N SER A 8 6.32 -3.59 20.56
CA SER A 8 6.85 -4.43 21.64
C SER A 8 7.34 -3.61 22.83
N ALA A 9 7.90 -2.42 22.57
CA ALA A 9 8.39 -1.52 23.61
C ALA A 9 7.25 -0.84 24.40
N LEU A 10 6.13 -0.51 23.75
CA LEU A 10 4.96 0.11 24.40
C LEU A 10 4.28 -0.79 25.43
N GLY A 11 4.45 -2.12 25.34
CA GLY A 11 4.00 -3.06 26.36
C GLY A 11 4.93 -3.19 27.57
N ARG A 12 6.13 -2.59 27.52
CA ARG A 12 7.19 -2.76 28.53
C ARG A 12 7.64 -1.46 29.18
N MET A 13 7.44 -0.32 28.52
CA MET A 13 7.97 0.99 28.94
C MET A 13 6.92 2.09 28.76
N LYS A 14 7.09 3.20 29.47
CA LYS A 14 6.25 4.40 29.29
C LYS A 14 6.55 5.05 27.94
N LYS A 15 5.54 5.72 27.35
CA LYS A 15 5.65 6.39 26.04
C LYS A 15 6.84 7.35 25.95
N THR A 16 7.13 8.09 27.03
CA THR A 16 8.27 9.01 27.11
C THR A 16 9.60 8.30 26.92
N ASP A 17 9.75 7.13 27.53
CA ASP A 17 11.00 6.36 27.54
C ASP A 17 11.19 5.64 26.20
N VAL A 18 10.09 5.16 25.61
CA VAL A 18 10.05 4.65 24.24
C VAL A 18 10.55 5.72 23.26
N VAL A 19 10.02 6.94 23.33
CA VAL A 19 10.43 8.04 22.45
C VAL A 19 11.91 8.36 22.61
N LYS A 20 12.40 8.49 23.85
CA LYS A 20 13.82 8.75 24.12
C LYS A 20 14.73 7.65 23.57
N HIS A 21 14.38 6.39 23.78
CA HIS A 21 15.15 5.24 23.32
C HIS A 21 15.28 5.24 21.79
N PHE A 22 14.17 5.32 21.06
CA PHE A 22 14.21 5.30 19.59
C PHE A 22 14.76 6.61 18.99
N GLN A 23 14.65 7.73 19.70
CA GLN A 23 15.30 8.98 19.29
C GLN A 23 16.82 8.89 19.44
N ALA A 24 17.32 8.25 20.50
CA ALA A 24 18.76 7.99 20.67
C ALA A 24 19.31 7.04 19.60
N GLU A 25 18.47 6.14 19.07
CA GLU A 25 18.80 5.30 17.90
C GLU A 25 18.78 6.08 16.56
N GLY A 26 18.47 7.38 16.57
CA GLY A 26 18.44 8.22 15.38
C GLY A 26 17.12 8.21 14.61
N MET A 27 16.04 7.65 15.17
CA MET A 27 14.73 7.63 14.50
C MET A 27 14.01 8.98 14.65
N PRO A 28 13.39 9.51 13.59
CA PRO A 28 12.68 10.79 13.68
C PRO A 28 11.54 10.74 14.70
N ARG A 29 11.50 11.75 15.58
CA ARG A 29 10.51 11.87 16.64
C ARG A 29 9.07 11.79 16.12
N GLN A 30 8.81 12.43 14.98
CA GLN A 30 7.51 12.39 14.31
C GLN A 30 7.09 10.96 13.96
N THR A 31 7.99 10.19 13.36
CA THR A 31 7.75 8.79 12.98
C THR A 31 7.45 7.93 14.21
N ILE A 32 8.15 8.14 15.32
CA ILE A 32 7.88 7.39 16.56
C ILE A 32 6.47 7.69 17.07
N TYR A 33 6.08 8.97 17.16
CA TYR A 33 4.73 9.34 17.61
C TYR A 33 3.64 8.87 16.66
N ASP A 34 3.87 8.90 15.34
CA ASP A 34 2.91 8.37 14.37
C ASP A 34 2.65 6.87 14.60
N ILE A 35 3.70 6.12 14.96
CA ILE A 35 3.59 4.69 15.29
C ILE A 35 2.88 4.48 16.63
N ILE A 36 3.18 5.28 17.67
CA ILE A 36 2.48 5.23 18.96
C ILE A 36 0.98 5.52 18.76
N LYS A 37 0.65 6.53 17.96
CA LYS A 37 -0.75 6.87 17.63
C LYS A 37 -1.47 5.75 16.89
N ARG A 38 -0.77 5.01 16.02
CA ARG A 38 -1.33 3.79 15.39
C ARG A 38 -1.61 2.69 16.41
N TYR A 39 -0.70 2.48 17.37
CA TYR A 39 -0.87 1.50 18.44
C TYR A 39 -2.09 1.82 19.30
N GLU A 40 -2.24 3.08 19.71
CA GLU A 40 -3.39 3.56 20.50
C GLU A 40 -4.73 3.40 19.77
N ARG A 41 -4.71 3.46 18.43
CA ARG A 41 -5.89 3.22 17.58
C ARG A 41 -6.19 1.73 17.37
N GLY A 42 -5.43 0.82 17.98
CA GLY A 42 -5.58 -0.62 17.81
C GLY A 42 -5.21 -1.12 16.41
N LEU A 43 -4.46 -0.34 15.63
CA LEU A 43 -4.05 -0.74 14.28
C LEU A 43 -2.88 -1.72 14.35
N PRO A 44 -2.81 -2.73 13.47
CA PRO A 44 -1.68 -3.67 13.45
C PRO A 44 -0.37 -2.97 13.06
N CYS A 45 0.74 -3.51 13.57
CA CYS A 45 2.09 -3.08 13.22
C CYS A 45 2.48 -3.45 11.79
N GLU A 46 1.81 -4.45 11.21
CA GLU A 46 2.03 -4.95 9.85
C GLU A 46 1.86 -3.85 8.80
N ASP A 47 2.80 -3.81 7.86
CA ASP A 47 2.65 -2.96 6.68
C ASP A 47 1.74 -3.68 5.69
N LYS A 48 0.46 -3.29 5.69
CA LYS A 48 -0.50 -3.81 4.72
C LYS A 48 -0.05 -3.39 3.31
N PRO A 49 -0.14 -4.28 2.31
CA PRO A 49 0.21 -3.93 0.94
C PRO A 49 -0.59 -2.70 0.52
N ARG A 50 0.13 -1.68 0.06
CA ARG A 50 -0.49 -0.47 -0.46
C ARG A 50 -1.33 -0.87 -1.67
N LYS A 51 -2.62 -0.57 -1.65
CA LYS A 51 -3.45 -0.73 -2.84
C LYS A 51 -3.00 0.35 -3.83
N GLY A 52 -2.39 -0.07 -4.94
CA GLY A 52 -2.05 0.82 -6.05
C GLY A 52 -3.29 1.38 -6.72
N ARG A 53 -3.09 2.11 -7.83
CA ARG A 53 -4.20 2.60 -8.65
C ARG A 53 -5.10 1.42 -9.05
N PRO A 54 -6.42 1.52 -8.87
CA PRO A 54 -7.32 0.46 -9.29
C PRO A 54 -7.17 0.21 -10.79
N ALA A 55 -7.23 -1.06 -11.19
CA ALA A 55 -7.18 -1.43 -12.60
C ALA A 55 -8.37 -0.82 -13.36
N LYS A 56 -8.13 -0.29 -14.55
CA LYS A 56 -9.19 0.28 -15.42
C LYS A 56 -10.14 -0.79 -15.97
N MET A 57 -9.76 -2.07 -15.92
CA MET A 57 -10.52 -3.19 -16.45
C MET A 57 -10.64 -4.31 -15.43
N LYS A 58 -11.79 -4.99 -15.44
CA LYS A 58 -11.98 -6.26 -14.74
C LYS A 58 -11.24 -7.39 -15.49
N PRO A 59 -10.85 -8.49 -14.82
CA PRO A 59 -10.20 -9.63 -15.48
C PRO A 59 -10.97 -10.16 -16.70
N LYS A 60 -12.30 -10.26 -16.62
CA LYS A 60 -13.16 -10.67 -17.75
C LYS A 60 -13.08 -9.72 -18.96
N GLN A 61 -12.88 -8.42 -18.73
CA GLN A 61 -12.72 -7.45 -19.81
C GLN A 61 -11.32 -7.54 -20.43
N LEU A 62 -10.31 -7.87 -19.61
CA LEU A 62 -8.94 -8.08 -20.07
C LEU A 62 -8.84 -9.31 -20.97
N GLU A 63 -9.47 -10.42 -20.61
CA GLU A 63 -9.52 -11.62 -21.46
C GLU A 63 -10.21 -11.31 -22.79
N LYS A 64 -11.38 -10.65 -22.76
CA LYS A 64 -12.03 -10.19 -23.99
C LYS A 64 -11.14 -9.25 -24.82
N LEU A 65 -10.33 -8.41 -24.19
CA LEU A 65 -9.40 -7.54 -24.92
C LEU A 65 -8.33 -8.37 -25.63
N LYS A 66 -7.75 -9.37 -24.94
CA LYS A 66 -6.80 -10.32 -25.55
C LYS A 66 -7.42 -11.03 -26.74
N ASP A 67 -8.60 -11.63 -26.59
CA ASP A 67 -9.31 -12.33 -27.68
C ASP A 67 -9.59 -11.42 -28.89
N ASN A 68 -9.83 -10.13 -28.64
CA ASN A 68 -10.08 -9.15 -29.71
C ASN A 68 -8.80 -8.64 -30.38
N ALA A 69 -7.64 -8.82 -29.77
CA ALA A 69 -6.35 -8.38 -30.30
C ALA A 69 -5.55 -9.54 -30.91
N GLU A 70 -5.67 -10.73 -30.34
CA GLU A 70 -4.91 -11.91 -30.71
C GLU A 70 -5.24 -12.37 -32.14
N ASN A 71 -4.19 -12.60 -32.94
CA ASN A 71 -4.25 -13.12 -34.31
C ASN A 71 -5.19 -12.34 -35.27
N ARG A 72 -5.45 -11.05 -34.99
CA ARG A 72 -6.26 -10.18 -35.85
C ARG A 72 -5.44 -9.05 -36.47
N VAL A 73 -5.25 -9.14 -37.78
CA VAL A 73 -4.61 -8.07 -38.57
C VAL A 73 -5.62 -6.93 -38.81
N GLY A 74 -5.20 -5.68 -38.63
CA GLY A 74 -6.03 -4.48 -38.88
C GLY A 74 -6.79 -3.92 -37.68
N ILE A 75 -6.58 -4.44 -36.47
CA ILE A 75 -7.15 -3.88 -35.24
C ILE A 75 -6.16 -2.91 -34.60
N SER A 76 -6.52 -1.62 -34.58
CA SER A 76 -5.71 -0.60 -33.91
C SER A 76 -6.04 -0.49 -32.42
N GLN A 77 -5.05 -0.06 -31.64
CA GLN A 77 -5.22 0.23 -30.21
C GLN A 77 -6.35 1.24 -29.97
N ARG A 78 -6.48 2.27 -30.81
CA ARG A 78 -7.57 3.27 -30.72
C ARG A 78 -8.96 2.65 -30.88
N LYS A 79 -9.11 1.66 -31.77
CA LYS A 79 -10.38 0.95 -32.00
C LYS A 79 -10.76 0.12 -30.77
N LEU A 80 -9.79 -0.57 -30.18
CA LEU A 80 -9.97 -1.33 -28.94
C LEU A 80 -10.28 -0.41 -27.75
N ALA A 81 -9.53 0.69 -27.60
CA ALA A 81 -9.73 1.67 -26.54
C ALA A 81 -11.17 2.22 -26.53
N LYS A 82 -11.71 2.59 -27.70
CA LYS A 82 -13.13 2.99 -27.85
C LYS A 82 -14.09 1.86 -27.45
N LYS A 83 -13.85 0.63 -27.91
CA LYS A 83 -14.69 -0.56 -27.62
C LYS A 83 -14.75 -0.87 -26.13
N PHE A 84 -13.62 -0.77 -25.42
CA PHE A 84 -13.51 -1.06 -23.99
C PHE A 84 -13.71 0.17 -23.11
N LYS A 85 -14.04 1.34 -23.69
CA LYS A 85 -14.25 2.62 -23.00
C LYS A 85 -13.08 2.98 -22.08
N VAL A 86 -11.86 2.76 -22.55
CA VAL A 86 -10.63 3.12 -21.84
C VAL A 86 -9.86 4.15 -22.63
N SER A 87 -9.20 5.07 -21.91
CA SER A 87 -8.23 6.02 -22.46
C SER A 87 -6.84 5.77 -21.91
#